data_AF-A0A5B1CKP4-F1
#
_entry.id   AF-A0A5B1CKP4-F1
#
_cell.length_a   1.000
_cell.length_b   1.000
_cell.length_c   1.000
_cell.angle_alpha   90.00
_cell.angle_beta   90.00
_cell.angle_gamma   90.00
#
_symmetry.space_group_name_H-M   'P 1'
#
loop_
_entity.id
_entity.type
_entity.pdbx_description
1 polymer ?
#
loop_
_entity_poly.entity_id
_entity_poly.type
_entity_poly.pdbx_seq_one_letter_code
_entity_poly.pdbx_strand_id
1 'polypeptide(L)'
;MLVEDTHVAYPDMDGSPTKSWIIMHRRQDPKSFDYAVGKRPRQELYDVLADPHCMNNLAKDIDSQTTLNQLHNRLMSELHRTGDPRVDADPMFEHPPYTDLSER
;
A
#
# COMPACT_ATOMS: atom_id res chain seq x y z
N MET A 1 2.43 -25.23 5.38
CA MET A 1 1.61 -24.76 4.24
C MET A 1 1.86 -23.27 3.99
N LEU A 2 1.48 -22.34 4.87
CA LEU A 2 1.73 -20.89 4.64
C LEU A 2 3.22 -20.46 4.59
N VAL A 3 4.13 -21.22 5.21
CA VAL A 3 5.56 -20.91 5.23
C VAL A 3 6.22 -21.21 3.87
N GLU A 4 5.82 -22.31 3.24
CA GLU A 4 6.45 -22.86 2.04
C GLU A 4 5.66 -22.54 0.76
N ASP A 5 4.37 -22.22 0.89
CA ASP A 5 3.48 -21.92 -0.23
C ASP A 5 3.01 -20.46 -0.17
N THR A 6 3.64 -19.64 -1.01
CA THR A 6 3.38 -18.21 -1.18
C THR A 6 1.91 -17.91 -1.50
N HIS A 7 1.25 -18.76 -2.29
CA HIS A 7 -0.02 -18.41 -2.95
C HIS A 7 -1.26 -18.66 -2.10
N VAL A 8 -1.12 -19.28 -0.93
CA VAL A 8 -2.25 -19.65 -0.05
C VAL A 8 -2.95 -18.43 0.54
N ALA A 9 -2.23 -17.35 0.80
CA ALA A 9 -2.80 -16.09 1.29
C ALA A 9 -1.82 -14.95 0.99
N TYR A 10 -2.29 -13.78 0.51
CA TYR A 10 -1.44 -12.66 0.10
C TYR A 10 -0.32 -13.09 -0.87
N PRO A 11 -0.68 -13.51 -2.10
CA PRO A 11 0.25 -14.12 -3.05
C PRO A 11 1.38 -13.18 -3.51
N ASP A 12 1.21 -11.87 -3.35
CA ASP A 12 2.24 -10.86 -3.68
C ASP A 12 3.38 -10.79 -2.64
N MET A 13 3.24 -11.48 -1.51
CA MET A 13 4.26 -11.55 -0.45
C MET A 13 4.76 -12.99 -0.32
N ASP A 14 6.06 -13.23 -0.42
CA ASP A 14 6.62 -14.59 -0.34
C ASP A 14 6.27 -15.33 0.96
N GLY A 15 6.15 -16.65 0.86
CA GLY A 15 6.02 -17.55 2.00
C GLY A 15 7.14 -17.33 3.02
N SER A 16 6.78 -17.13 4.28
CA SER A 16 7.75 -16.99 5.36
C SER A 16 7.17 -17.35 6.73
N PRO A 17 8.03 -17.65 7.73
CA PRO A 17 7.59 -17.88 9.10
C PRO A 17 6.83 -16.68 9.67
N THR A 18 7.29 -15.45 9.41
CA THR A 18 6.65 -14.21 9.89
C THR A 18 5.29 -13.99 9.24
N LYS A 19 5.18 -14.09 7.90
CA LYS A 19 3.89 -14.02 7.20
C LYS A 19 2.89 -15.01 7.76
N SER A 20 3.33 -16.27 7.92
CA SER A 20 2.49 -17.35 8.45
C SER A 20 2.00 -17.02 9.85
N TRP A 21 2.91 -16.57 10.73
CA TRP A 21 2.55 -16.23 12.10
C TRP A 21 1.54 -15.08 12.15
N ILE A 22 1.79 -13.98 11.44
CA ILE A 22 0.90 -12.81 11.39
C ILE A 22 -0.51 -13.21 10.91
N ILE A 23 -0.61 -13.97 9.81
CA ILE A 23 -1.90 -14.37 9.24
C ILE A 23 -2.69 -15.27 10.20
N MET A 24 -2.01 -16.22 10.85
CA MET A 24 -2.62 -17.17 11.79
C MET A 24 -3.02 -16.51 13.11
N HIS A 25 -2.32 -15.45 13.52
CA HIS A 25 -2.55 -14.74 14.79
C HIS A 25 -3.24 -13.39 14.65
N ARG A 26 -3.80 -13.07 13.48
CA ARG A 26 -4.41 -11.75 13.18
C ARG A 26 -5.50 -11.28 14.15
N ARG A 27 -6.13 -12.21 14.90
CA ARG A 27 -7.14 -11.86 15.92
C ARG A 27 -6.50 -11.55 17.27
N GLN A 28 -5.37 -12.17 17.57
CA GLN A 28 -4.61 -12.00 18.80
C GLN A 28 -3.70 -10.77 18.70
N ASP A 29 -3.10 -10.55 17.53
CA ASP A 29 -2.29 -9.37 17.21
C ASP A 29 -2.79 -8.69 15.92
N PRO A 30 -3.91 -7.96 16.02
CA PRO A 30 -4.44 -7.23 14.87
C PRO A 30 -3.49 -6.12 14.40
N LYS A 31 -2.64 -5.57 15.27
CA LYS A 31 -1.71 -4.50 14.89
C LYS A 31 -0.66 -4.98 13.90
N SER A 32 0.01 -6.10 14.18
CA SER A 32 0.99 -6.67 13.24
C SER A 32 0.35 -7.07 11.92
N PHE A 33 -0.90 -7.54 11.95
CA PHE A 33 -1.66 -7.81 10.75
C PHE A 33 -1.95 -6.53 9.96
N ASP A 34 -2.40 -5.47 10.62
CA ASP A 34 -2.71 -4.20 9.99
C ASP A 34 -1.47 -3.54 9.37
N TYR A 35 -0.32 -3.59 10.06
CA TYR A 35 0.95 -3.09 9.53
C TYR A 35 1.45 -3.90 8.31
N ALA A 36 1.27 -5.22 8.32
CA ALA A 36 1.76 -6.08 7.23
C ALA A 36 0.85 -6.02 5.99
N VAL A 37 -0.47 -6.16 6.19
CA VAL A 37 -1.43 -6.42 5.11
C VAL A 37 -2.80 -5.73 5.31
N GLY A 38 -2.89 -4.83 6.29
CA GLY A 38 -4.12 -4.08 6.56
C GLY A 38 -4.52 -3.17 5.40
N LYS A 39 -5.81 -2.83 5.32
CA LYS A 39 -6.29 -1.83 4.35
C LYS A 39 -5.72 -0.47 4.72
N ARG A 40 -5.09 0.19 3.75
CA ARG A 40 -4.53 1.53 3.93
C ARG A 40 -5.55 2.61 3.59
N PRO A 41 -5.53 3.76 4.27
CA PRO A 41 -6.32 4.91 3.87
C PRO A 41 -5.85 5.45 2.51
N ARG A 42 -6.66 6.31 1.90
CA ARG A 42 -6.35 6.93 0.60
C ARG A 42 -5.01 7.69 0.60
N GLN A 43 -4.62 8.27 1.73
CA GLN A 43 -3.42 9.07 1.88
C GLN A 43 -2.68 8.68 3.16
N GLU A 44 -1.36 8.65 3.06
CA GLU A 44 -0.44 8.47 4.18
C GLU A 44 0.65 9.53 4.11
N LEU A 45 1.09 10.03 5.27
CA LEU A 45 2.18 10.99 5.38
C LEU A 45 3.03 10.60 6.57
N TYR A 46 4.35 10.57 6.39
CA TYR A 46 5.30 10.15 7.40
C TYR A 46 6.45 11.16 7.46
N ASP A 47 6.86 11.51 8.68
CA ASP A 47 8.14 12.18 8.90
C ASP A 47 9.22 11.09 9.00
N VAL A 48 9.94 10.83 7.90
CA VAL A 48 10.93 9.76 7.84
C VAL A 48 12.19 10.03 8.69
N LEU A 49 12.40 11.27 9.14
CA LEU A 49 13.52 11.61 10.02
C LEU A 49 13.16 11.30 11.48
N ALA A 50 11.94 11.64 11.90
CA ALA A 50 11.45 11.36 13.24
C ALA A 50 10.91 9.93 13.39
N ASP A 51 10.39 9.34 12.32
CA ASP A 51 9.83 7.99 12.24
C ASP A 51 10.40 7.23 11.03
N PRO A 52 11.65 6.71 11.14
CA PRO A 52 12.31 6.00 10.04
C PRO A 52 11.61 4.71 9.58
N HIS A 53 10.67 4.21 10.39
CA HIS A 53 9.92 2.99 10.11
C HIS A 53 8.51 3.26 9.58
N CYS A 54 8.12 4.54 9.44
CA CYS A 54 6.80 4.95 8.94
C CYS A 54 5.64 4.26 9.68
N MET A 55 5.72 4.20 11.00
CA MET A 55 4.71 3.55 11.84
C MET A 55 3.55 4.48 12.22
N ASN A 56 3.77 5.81 12.18
CA ASN A 56 2.84 6.83 12.61
C ASN A 56 2.36 7.68 11.44
N ASN A 57 1.19 7.36 10.89
CA ASN A 57 0.61 8.09 9.77
C ASN A 57 0.05 9.45 10.21
N LEU A 58 0.66 10.53 9.71
CA LEU A 58 0.31 11.94 9.98
C LEU A 58 -0.76 12.51 9.03
N ALA A 59 -1.27 11.73 8.08
CA ALA A 59 -2.19 12.24 7.05
C ALA A 59 -3.51 12.81 7.60
N LYS A 60 -3.90 12.46 8.83
CA LYS A 60 -5.09 13.00 9.52
C LYS A 60 -4.76 14.10 10.53
N ASP A 61 -3.48 14.39 10.75
CA ASP A 61 -3.05 15.44 11.66
C ASP A 61 -3.32 16.82 11.02
N ILE A 62 -3.92 17.73 11.79
CA ILE A 62 -4.28 19.07 11.35
C ILE A 62 -3.04 19.88 10.98
N ASP A 63 -1.96 19.72 11.74
CA ASP A 63 -0.72 20.48 11.55
C ASP A 63 0.02 20.03 10.26
N SER A 64 -0.24 18.80 9.83
CA SER A 64 0.38 18.19 8.67
C SER A 64 -0.37 18.41 7.35
N GLN A 65 -1.59 18.98 7.38
CA GLN A 65 -2.44 19.12 6.18
C GLN A 65 -1.83 19.99 5.09
N THR A 66 -1.12 21.06 5.48
CA THR A 66 -0.43 21.93 4.52
C THR A 66 0.61 21.14 3.72
N THR A 67 1.46 20.37 4.42
CA THR A 67 2.49 19.53 3.80
C THR A 67 1.88 18.43 2.95
N LEU A 68 0.83 17.76 3.45
CA LEU A 68 0.11 16.71 2.72
C LEU A 68 -0.39 17.23 1.37
N ASN A 69 -1.06 18.38 1.36
CA ASN A 69 -1.62 18.97 0.15
C ASN A 69 -0.52 19.44 -0.83
N GLN A 70 0.57 20.01 -0.32
CA GLN A 70 1.71 20.41 -1.16
C GLN A 70 2.35 19.21 -1.86
N LEU A 71 2.61 18.13 -1.13
CA LEU A 71 3.19 16.91 -1.70
C LEU A 71 2.23 16.23 -2.67
N HIS A 72 0.94 16.19 -2.35
CA HIS A 72 -0.10 15.67 -3.25
C HIS A 72 -0.13 16.45 -4.57
N ASN A 73 -0.18 17.79 -4.51
CA ASN A 73 -0.21 18.63 -5.70
C ASN A 73 1.05 18.49 -6.54
N ARG A 74 2.22 18.37 -5.91
CA ARG A 74 3.49 18.11 -6.60
C ARG A 74 3.46 16.77 -7.32
N LEU A 75 3.01 15.69 -6.65
CA LEU A 75 2.87 14.37 -7.25
C LEU A 75 1.93 14.41 -8.46
N MET A 76 0.71 14.94 -8.30
CA MET A 76 -0.28 15.00 -9.38
C MET A 76 0.21 15.84 -10.56
N SER A 77 0.91 16.94 -10.30
CA SER A 77 1.50 17.78 -11.34
C SER A 77 2.57 17.04 -12.13
N GLU A 78 3.44 16.28 -11.47
CA GLU A 78 4.44 15.44 -12.15
C GLU A 78 3.79 14.33 -12.97
N LEU A 79 2.80 13.62 -12.41
CA LEU A 79 2.08 12.55 -13.11
C LEU A 79 1.40 13.05 -14.39
N HIS A 80 0.71 14.20 -14.32
CA HIS A 80 0.12 14.82 -15.51
C HIS A 80 1.20 15.27 -16.50
N ARG A 81 2.29 15.89 -16.03
CA ARG A 81 3.39 16.36 -16.88
C ARG A 81 4.06 15.23 -17.66
N THR A 82 4.18 14.05 -17.06
CA THR A 82 4.79 12.88 -17.70
C THR A 82 3.80 12.02 -18.48
N GLY A 83 2.50 12.35 -18.46
CA GLY A 83 1.45 11.54 -19.10
C GLY A 83 1.33 10.16 -18.46
N ASP A 84 1.38 10.07 -17.13
CA ASP A 84 1.23 8.80 -16.42
C ASP A 84 -0.21 8.25 -16.60
N PRO A 85 -0.40 7.04 -17.14
CA PRO A 85 -1.75 6.53 -17.42
C PRO A 85 -2.63 6.33 -16.18
N ARG A 86 -2.05 6.35 -14.97
CA ARG A 86 -2.81 6.17 -13.71
C ARG A 86 -3.64 7.38 -13.33
N VAL A 87 -3.35 8.55 -13.90
CA VAL A 87 -4.11 9.80 -13.63
C VAL A 87 -5.09 10.15 -14.74
N ASP A 88 -5.21 9.29 -15.76
CA ASP A 88 -6.24 9.44 -16.79
C ASP A 88 -7.64 9.20 -16.22
N ALA A 89 -8.65 9.75 -16.90
CA ALA A 89 -10.05 9.54 -16.52
C ALA A 89 -10.47 8.07 -16.60
N ASP A 90 -9.79 7.28 -17.45
CA ASP A 90 -10.00 5.86 -17.65
C ASP A 90 -8.63 5.14 -17.71
N PRO A 91 -8.03 4.78 -16.55
CA PRO A 91 -6.70 4.21 -16.50
C PRO A 91 -6.63 2.85 -17.21
N MET A 92 -5.68 2.70 -18.14
CA MET A 92 -5.57 1.48 -18.93
C MET A 92 -5.34 0.20 -18.10
N PHE A 93 -4.81 0.33 -16.89
CA PHE A 93 -4.55 -0.78 -15.97
C PHE A 93 -5.81 -1.41 -15.39
N GLU A 94 -6.97 -0.76 -15.53
CA GLU A 94 -8.28 -1.29 -15.14
C GLU A 94 -8.95 -2.10 -16.27
N HIS A 95 -8.24 -2.32 -17.39
CA HIS A 95 -8.76 -3.02 -18.58
C HIS A 95 -7.85 -4.17 -19.04
N PRO A 96 -8.38 -5.11 -19.87
CA PRO A 96 -7.58 -6.08 -20.62
C PRO A 96 -6.44 -5.42 -21.41
N PRO A 97 -5.24 -6.02 -21.49
CA PRO A 97 -4.85 -7.34 -20.94
C PRO A 97 -4.34 -7.29 -19.49
N TYR A 98 -4.40 -6.14 -18.81
CA TYR A 98 -3.79 -5.96 -17.47
C TYR A 98 -4.63 -6.60 -16.35
N THR A 99 -5.94 -6.63 -16.53
CA THR A 99 -6.89 -7.23 -15.58
C THR A 99 -7.26 -8.67 -15.93
N ASP A 100 -6.88 -9.14 -17.12
CA ASP A 100 -7.20 -10.50 -17.54
C ASP A 100 -6.48 -11.50 -16.63
N LEU A 101 -7.19 -12.56 -16.25
CA LEU A 101 -6.55 -13.70 -15.61
C LEU A 101 -5.56 -14.27 -16.62
N SER A 102 -4.26 -14.13 -16.35
CA SER A 102 -3.23 -14.73 -17.19
C SER A 102 -3.54 -16.23 -17.34
N GLU A 103 -3.63 -16.73 -18.57
CA GLU A 103 -3.58 -18.17 -18.84
C GLU A 103 -2.21 -18.67 -18.37
N ARG A 104 -2.13 -19.15 -17.13
CA ARG A 104 -0.96 -19.85 -16.56
C ARG A 104 -1.16 -21.34 -16.68
#